data_AF-G0LJM4-F1
#
_entry.id   AF-G0LJM4-F1
#
_cell.length_a   1.000
_cell.length_b   1.000
_cell.length_c   1.000
_cell.angle_alpha   90.00
_cell.angle_beta   90.00
_cell.angle_gamma   90.00
#
_symmetry.space_group_name_H-M   'P 1'
#
loop_
_entity.id
_entity.type
_entity.pdbx_description
1 polymer ?
#
loop_
_entity_poly.entity_id
_entity_poly.type
_entity_poly.pdbx_seq_one_letter_code
_entity_poly.pdbx_strand_id
1 'polypeptide(L)'
;MTGIEQDGDETDTIEQMHPDRVGHILSAGEKKPVRVYLEDGEITVPIKPVKERRGPETVTVPCACFDAIVDMVDIADAGETIYARFHLPESEWYRLGLHKHWEEDNAEDWRCERIIEVWLSRFKNTSSGEYDSDRYSSPVPSDSPTVTIYEEHDFEINSPPAPFDRPDLEFDVATAESVSNYHNARTRHTLGSVKTVELLDSIDECPEKRDVSPPNGRYKIPSKHPQVDFDEVDPLPIDGNILAAVHAINRHAKRLNEEADRAYKIGEGAEAKVKSTQKKALYDAKTIAVHRLTKSAPDAVDLHLHGLYEDVEMYCFRFSTDYSFHQPRDAVDDELLDAVGWNVHNEEAREIDFQPSTDVSNLQLSLSEALGVLSSHGIDANDHLQTEVVEDYTFGYRISTIFRIDDDD
;
A
#
# COMPACT_ATOMS: atom_id res chain seq x y z
N MET A 1 -40.57 -43.39 26.00
CA MET A 1 -39.30 -44.13 25.84
C MET A 1 -39.33 -44.68 24.44
N THR A 2 -38.47 -44.39 23.48
CA THR A 2 -37.11 -43.81 23.37
C THR A 2 -36.90 -43.84 21.84
N GLY A 3 -36.23 -42.92 21.16
CA GLY A 3 -35.46 -41.77 21.55
C GLY A 3 -35.46 -40.79 20.38
N ILE A 4 -35.16 -39.55 20.72
CA ILE A 4 -34.90 -38.46 19.79
C ILE A 4 -33.52 -38.72 19.21
N GLU A 5 -33.43 -38.90 17.90
CA GLU A 5 -32.16 -38.85 17.19
C GLU A 5 -31.61 -37.44 17.38
N GLN A 6 -30.49 -37.34 18.09
CA GLN A 6 -29.69 -36.12 18.14
C GLN A 6 -29.05 -35.98 16.76
N ASP A 7 -29.47 -34.96 16.02
CA ASP A 7 -28.69 -34.43 14.92
C ASP A 7 -27.30 -34.13 15.47
N GLY A 8 -26.31 -34.78 14.85
CA GLY A 8 -24.91 -34.56 15.15
C GLY A 8 -24.57 -33.10 14.88
N ASP A 9 -23.97 -32.50 15.89
CA ASP A 9 -23.28 -31.21 15.84
C ASP A 9 -22.18 -31.32 14.76
N GLU A 10 -22.49 -30.94 13.53
CA GLU A 10 -21.50 -30.65 12.49
C GLU A 10 -20.69 -29.46 13.00
N THR A 11 -19.64 -29.77 13.76
CA THR A 11 -18.56 -28.83 14.00
C THR A 11 -17.91 -28.58 12.64
N ASP A 12 -18.34 -27.48 12.00
CA ASP A 12 -17.70 -26.91 10.82
C ASP A 12 -16.22 -26.68 11.16
N THR A 13 -15.40 -27.68 10.85
CA THR A 13 -13.97 -27.64 11.09
C THR A 13 -13.38 -26.88 9.91
N ILE A 14 -13.20 -25.58 10.09
CA ILE A 14 -12.62 -24.71 9.08
C ILE A 14 -11.25 -25.27 8.69
N GLU A 15 -11.14 -25.67 7.42
CA GLU A 15 -9.93 -26.28 6.86
C GLU A 15 -8.78 -25.27 6.79
N GLN A 16 -7.55 -25.77 6.95
CA GLN A 16 -6.34 -24.96 6.79
C GLN A 16 -6.24 -24.48 5.34
N MET A 17 -6.11 -23.17 5.15
CA MET A 17 -5.90 -22.59 3.83
C MET A 17 -4.41 -22.63 3.45
N HIS A 18 -4.15 -22.84 2.15
CA HIS A 18 -2.81 -22.73 1.60
C HIS A 18 -2.27 -21.29 1.74
N PRO A 19 -1.02 -21.06 2.18
CA PRO A 19 -0.46 -19.72 2.36
C PRO A 19 -0.58 -18.81 1.14
N ASP A 20 -0.37 -19.33 -0.07
CA ASP A 20 -0.59 -18.58 -1.32
C ASP A 20 -2.04 -18.12 -1.54
N ARG A 21 -3.02 -18.92 -1.11
CA ARG A 21 -4.40 -18.51 -1.19
C ARG A 21 -4.72 -17.43 -0.17
N VAL A 22 -4.10 -17.49 1.02
CA VAL A 22 -4.16 -16.39 1.99
C VAL A 22 -3.56 -15.12 1.38
N GLY A 23 -2.35 -15.19 0.80
CA GLY A 23 -1.68 -14.07 0.15
C GLY A 23 -2.52 -13.44 -0.97
N HIS A 24 -3.18 -14.27 -1.79
CA HIS A 24 -4.10 -13.80 -2.82
C HIS A 24 -5.33 -13.06 -2.24
N ILE A 25 -5.98 -13.65 -1.23
CA ILE A 25 -7.15 -13.05 -0.59
C ILE A 25 -6.80 -11.69 0.02
N LEU A 26 -5.65 -11.58 0.68
CA LEU A 26 -5.15 -10.32 1.22
C LEU A 26 -4.95 -9.31 0.10
N SER A 27 -4.22 -9.67 -0.95
CA SER A 27 -3.95 -8.82 -2.11
C SER A 27 -5.21 -8.29 -2.79
N ALA A 28 -6.27 -9.09 -2.89
CA ALA A 28 -7.57 -8.69 -3.47
C ALA A 28 -8.53 -8.01 -2.46
N GLY A 29 -8.12 -8.00 -1.19
CA GLY A 29 -8.89 -7.62 -0.03
C GLY A 29 -8.63 -6.22 0.50
N GLU A 30 -7.74 -5.42 -0.12
CA GLU A 30 -7.44 -4.07 0.37
C GLU A 30 -8.73 -3.25 0.56
N LYS A 31 -8.83 -2.59 1.72
CA LYS A 31 -9.99 -1.85 2.23
C LYS A 31 -11.27 -2.66 2.43
N LYS A 32 -11.20 -4.00 2.38
CA LYS A 32 -12.35 -4.87 2.65
C LYS A 32 -12.31 -5.45 4.06
N PRO A 33 -13.49 -5.77 4.62
CA PRO A 33 -13.57 -6.51 5.86
C PRO A 33 -13.15 -7.97 5.66
N VAL A 34 -12.48 -8.51 6.68
CA VAL A 34 -11.99 -9.88 6.71
C VAL A 34 -12.22 -10.52 8.07
N ARG A 35 -12.38 -11.84 8.07
CA ARG A 35 -12.23 -12.69 9.25
C ARG A 35 -10.95 -13.49 9.16
N VAL A 36 -10.13 -13.39 10.19
CA VAL A 36 -8.82 -14.07 10.29
C VAL A 36 -8.94 -15.17 11.31
N TYR A 37 -8.65 -16.41 10.90
CA TYR A 37 -8.67 -17.58 11.77
C TYR A 37 -7.25 -17.98 12.15
N LEU A 38 -7.04 -18.40 13.41
CA LEU A 38 -5.73 -18.77 13.95
C LEU A 38 -5.50 -20.28 13.93
N GLU A 39 -4.25 -20.71 13.74
CA GLU A 39 -3.89 -22.13 13.64
C GLU A 39 -4.17 -22.90 14.94
N ASP A 40 -3.70 -22.35 16.05
CA ASP A 40 -3.81 -23.00 17.36
C ASP A 40 -5.13 -22.65 18.09
N GLY A 41 -5.95 -21.78 17.50
CA GLY A 41 -7.14 -21.24 18.15
C GLY A 41 -6.83 -20.39 19.39
N GLU A 42 -5.60 -19.89 19.49
CA GLU A 42 -5.08 -19.07 20.58
C GLU A 42 -4.23 -17.92 20.03
N ILE A 43 -4.12 -16.84 20.79
CA ILE A 43 -3.31 -15.66 20.47
C ILE A 43 -2.47 -15.25 21.68
N THR A 44 -1.18 -15.00 21.47
CA THR A 44 -0.22 -14.56 22.50
C THR A 44 -0.08 -13.04 22.45
N VAL A 45 -0.69 -12.36 23.41
CA VAL A 45 -0.74 -10.89 23.43
C VAL A 45 0.19 -10.30 24.49
N PRO A 46 0.89 -9.20 24.18
CA PRO A 46 1.64 -8.44 25.18
C PRO A 46 0.72 -7.80 26.22
N ILE A 47 1.13 -7.82 27.48
CA ILE A 47 0.36 -7.25 28.59
C ILE A 47 1.05 -6.10 29.32
N LYS A 48 2.35 -5.86 29.06
CA LYS A 48 3.09 -4.72 29.60
C LYS A 48 4.00 -4.09 28.56
N PRO A 49 4.27 -2.77 28.66
CA PRO A 49 5.27 -2.12 27.84
C PRO A 49 6.63 -2.80 27.97
N VAL A 50 7.40 -2.78 26.88
CA VAL A 50 8.79 -3.25 26.89
C VAL A 50 9.62 -2.30 27.75
N LYS A 51 10.11 -2.80 28.89
CA LYS A 51 10.93 -2.05 29.87
C LYS A 51 12.43 -2.32 29.75
N GLU A 52 12.82 -3.43 29.11
CA GLU A 52 14.22 -3.88 28.95
C GLU A 52 14.37 -4.69 27.65
N ARG A 53 15.60 -5.03 27.23
CA ARG A 53 15.88 -5.82 26.01
C ARG A 53 15.29 -7.24 25.95
N ARG A 54 14.58 -7.70 26.99
CA ARG A 54 14.11 -9.09 27.13
C ARG A 54 12.79 -9.41 26.41
N GLY A 55 12.22 -8.46 25.66
CA GLY A 55 10.92 -8.61 25.01
C GLY A 55 9.75 -8.34 25.97
N PRO A 56 8.51 -8.26 25.45
CA PRO A 56 7.34 -7.96 26.26
C PRO A 56 6.93 -9.13 27.14
N GLU A 57 6.33 -8.83 28.30
CA GLU A 57 5.59 -9.83 29.07
C GLU A 57 4.28 -10.11 28.34
N THR A 58 3.94 -11.39 28.14
CA THR A 58 2.79 -11.80 27.32
C THR A 58 1.88 -12.79 28.04
N VAL A 59 0.66 -12.91 27.54
CA VAL A 59 -0.32 -13.93 27.95
C VAL A 59 -0.93 -14.57 26.70
N THR A 60 -1.15 -15.87 26.72
CA THR A 60 -1.90 -16.57 25.67
C THR A 60 -3.37 -16.65 26.06
N VAL A 61 -4.26 -16.27 25.15
CA VAL A 61 -5.72 -16.32 25.34
C VAL A 61 -6.39 -17.09 24.19
N PRO A 62 -7.51 -17.79 24.46
CA PRO A 62 -8.29 -18.43 23.40
C PRO A 62 -8.81 -17.42 22.38
N CYS A 63 -8.53 -17.68 21.10
CA CYS A 63 -8.95 -16.87 19.97
C CYS A 63 -9.02 -17.75 18.71
N ALA A 64 -10.21 -18.24 18.37
CA ALA A 64 -10.39 -19.00 17.13
C ALA A 64 -10.25 -18.10 15.88
N CYS A 65 -10.78 -16.87 15.97
CA CYS A 65 -10.72 -15.86 14.93
C CYS A 65 -10.91 -14.44 15.49
N PHE A 66 -10.64 -13.45 14.64
CA PHE A 66 -11.01 -12.04 14.84
C PHE A 66 -11.38 -11.39 13.51
N ASP A 67 -12.15 -10.31 13.59
CA ASP A 67 -12.58 -9.51 12.44
C ASP A 67 -11.74 -8.24 12.32
N ALA A 68 -11.44 -7.83 11.10
CA ALA A 68 -10.63 -6.65 10.82
C ALA A 68 -10.98 -6.03 9.45
N ILE A 69 -10.47 -4.83 9.19
CA ILE A 69 -10.35 -4.29 7.83
C ILE A 69 -8.91 -4.49 7.35
N VAL A 70 -8.73 -4.97 6.11
CA VAL A 70 -7.41 -4.94 5.47
C VAL A 70 -7.10 -3.49 5.12
N ASP A 71 -6.37 -2.79 5.98
CA ASP A 71 -6.11 -1.36 5.79
C ASP A 71 -5.17 -1.11 4.62
N MET A 72 -4.14 -1.94 4.44
CA MET A 72 -3.19 -1.76 3.37
C MET A 72 -2.60 -3.11 2.98
N VAL A 73 -2.28 -3.25 1.68
CA VAL A 73 -1.50 -4.37 1.16
C VAL A 73 -0.43 -3.84 0.23
N ASP A 74 0.77 -4.38 0.38
CA ASP A 74 1.90 -4.13 -0.50
C ASP A 74 2.48 -5.47 -0.99
N ILE A 75 2.86 -5.51 -2.25
CA ILE A 75 3.44 -6.68 -2.91
C ILE A 75 4.81 -6.25 -3.41
N ALA A 76 5.86 -6.77 -2.76
CA ALA A 76 7.24 -6.40 -3.02
C ALA A 76 8.01 -7.57 -3.63
N ASP A 77 9.22 -7.29 -4.11
CA ASP A 77 10.18 -8.29 -4.59
C ASP A 77 9.57 -9.27 -5.59
N ALA A 78 8.88 -8.76 -6.61
CA ALA A 78 8.23 -9.61 -7.61
C ALA A 78 7.21 -10.61 -7.03
N GLY A 79 6.51 -10.24 -5.97
CA GLY A 79 5.57 -11.16 -5.31
C GLY A 79 6.23 -12.22 -4.43
N GLU A 80 7.54 -12.14 -4.18
CA GLU A 80 8.21 -12.95 -3.15
C GLU A 80 7.81 -12.55 -1.73
N THR A 81 7.33 -11.31 -1.57
CA THR A 81 6.89 -10.77 -0.29
C THR A 81 5.52 -10.10 -0.43
N ILE A 82 4.60 -10.45 0.47
CA ILE A 82 3.33 -9.72 0.65
C ILE A 82 3.31 -9.17 2.07
N TYR A 83 3.05 -7.88 2.18
CA TYR A 83 2.83 -7.20 3.45
C TYR A 83 1.39 -6.71 3.53
N ALA A 84 0.70 -7.02 4.61
CA ALA A 84 -0.67 -6.55 4.85
C ALA A 84 -0.84 -5.98 6.26
N ARG A 85 -1.79 -5.06 6.42
CA ARG A 85 -2.19 -4.48 7.71
C ARG A 85 -3.66 -4.78 8.00
N PHE A 86 -3.94 -5.30 9.18
CA PHE A 86 -5.29 -5.49 9.69
C PHE A 86 -5.61 -4.42 10.73
N HIS A 87 -6.58 -3.57 10.42
CA HIS A 87 -7.11 -2.59 11.36
C HIS A 87 -8.26 -3.19 12.15
N LEU A 88 -8.05 -3.33 13.45
CA LEU A 88 -8.99 -3.92 14.37
C LEU A 88 -10.05 -2.92 14.83
N PRO A 89 -11.33 -3.33 14.86
CA PRO A 89 -12.37 -2.63 15.60
C PRO A 89 -12.00 -2.50 17.09
N GLU A 90 -12.64 -1.55 17.78
CA GLU A 90 -12.39 -1.35 19.21
C GLU A 90 -12.77 -2.58 20.02
N SER A 91 -13.94 -3.17 19.73
CA SER A 91 -14.39 -4.37 20.42
C SER A 91 -13.39 -5.52 20.30
N GLU A 92 -12.83 -5.74 19.12
CA GLU A 92 -11.81 -6.77 18.86
C GLU A 92 -10.50 -6.46 19.59
N TRP A 93 -10.05 -5.21 19.56
CA TRP A 93 -8.89 -4.72 20.28
C TRP A 93 -8.98 -5.00 21.80
N TYR A 94 -10.14 -4.75 22.41
CA TYR A 94 -10.38 -5.05 23.81
C TYR A 94 -10.54 -6.54 24.08
N ARG A 95 -11.29 -7.25 23.23
CA ARG A 95 -11.56 -8.68 23.35
C ARG A 95 -10.28 -9.52 23.32
N LEU A 96 -9.36 -9.19 22.41
CA LEU A 96 -8.05 -9.85 22.29
C LEU A 96 -7.10 -9.46 23.42
N GLY A 97 -7.34 -8.34 24.10
CA GLY A 97 -6.52 -7.89 25.22
C GLY A 97 -5.26 -7.11 24.81
N LEU A 98 -5.18 -6.68 23.55
CA LEU A 98 -4.03 -5.93 23.04
C LEU A 98 -3.94 -4.49 23.60
N HIS A 99 -5.05 -3.92 24.08
CA HIS A 99 -5.06 -2.62 24.78
C HIS A 99 -4.17 -2.58 26.04
N LYS A 100 -4.03 -3.71 26.75
CA LYS A 100 -3.53 -3.75 28.14
C LYS A 100 -2.17 -3.11 28.31
N HIS A 101 -1.27 -3.35 27.37
CA HIS A 101 0.10 -2.84 27.47
C HIS A 101 0.21 -1.36 27.11
N TRP A 102 -0.77 -0.75 26.42
CA TRP A 102 -0.80 0.69 26.17
C TRP A 102 -1.44 1.47 27.31
N GLU A 103 -2.33 0.84 28.08
CA GLU A 103 -2.99 1.45 29.25
C GLU A 103 -2.14 1.42 30.53
N GLU A 104 -0.99 0.74 30.50
CA GLU A 104 -0.04 0.71 31.61
C GLU A 104 0.64 2.06 31.83
N ASP A 105 0.85 2.42 33.10
CA ASP A 105 1.56 3.65 33.46
C ASP A 105 2.95 3.71 32.79
N ASN A 106 3.25 4.84 32.15
CA ASN A 106 4.48 5.13 31.40
C ASN A 106 4.62 4.43 30.03
N ALA A 107 3.54 3.92 29.44
CA ALA A 107 3.51 3.55 28.03
C ALA A 107 3.57 4.83 27.15
N GLU A 108 4.43 4.85 26.13
CA GLU A 108 4.34 5.87 25.08
C GLU A 108 3.09 5.59 24.23
N ASP A 109 2.17 6.53 24.02
CA ASP A 109 0.87 6.27 23.32
C ASP A 109 0.90 6.54 21.80
N TRP A 110 1.96 7.16 21.29
CA TRP A 110 1.96 7.72 19.92
C TRP A 110 1.98 6.70 18.78
N ARG A 111 2.26 5.42 19.08
CA ARG A 111 2.24 4.30 18.11
C ARG A 111 1.02 3.38 18.27
N CYS A 112 0.06 3.75 19.13
CA CYS A 112 -1.12 2.92 19.40
C CYS A 112 -2.15 3.02 18.26
N GLU A 113 -1.74 2.53 17.09
CA GLU A 113 -2.65 2.20 16.01
C GLU A 113 -3.14 0.76 16.26
N ARG A 114 -4.45 0.50 16.14
CA ARG A 114 -5.05 -0.84 16.35
C ARG A 114 -4.74 -1.77 15.18
N ILE A 115 -3.47 -1.87 14.81
CA ILE A 115 -2.97 -2.52 13.59
C ILE A 115 -2.21 -3.79 13.95
N ILE A 116 -2.61 -4.90 13.34
CA ILE A 116 -1.80 -6.11 13.27
C ILE A 116 -1.18 -6.17 11.88
N GLU A 117 0.12 -6.39 11.81
CA GLU A 117 0.85 -6.58 10.56
C GLU A 117 0.92 -8.06 10.19
N VAL A 118 0.93 -8.35 8.89
CA VAL A 118 1.12 -9.70 8.36
C VAL A 118 2.17 -9.66 7.28
N TRP A 119 3.12 -10.59 7.38
CA TRP A 119 4.20 -10.75 6.42
C TRP A 119 4.16 -12.17 5.85
N LEU A 120 4.07 -12.27 4.53
CA LEU A 120 4.25 -13.52 3.80
C LEU A 120 5.55 -13.39 3.00
N SER A 121 6.44 -14.36 3.12
CA SER A 121 7.70 -14.36 2.36
C SER A 121 8.03 -15.76 1.85
N ARG A 122 8.64 -15.81 0.67
CA ARG A 122 9.23 -17.03 0.09
C ARG A 122 10.74 -17.15 0.36
N PHE A 123 11.41 -16.09 0.85
CA PHE A 123 12.87 -16.05 1.06
C PHE A 123 13.40 -16.93 2.20
N LYS A 124 12.61 -17.16 3.25
CA LYS A 124 13.00 -18.06 4.34
C LYS A 124 13.24 -19.49 3.83
N ASN A 125 12.61 -19.86 2.71
CA ASN A 125 12.74 -21.17 2.07
C ASN A 125 13.98 -21.29 1.15
N THR A 126 14.61 -20.19 0.73
CA THR A 126 15.77 -20.23 -0.19
C THR A 126 17.13 -20.16 0.54
N SER A 127 17.16 -19.68 1.79
CA SER A 127 18.39 -19.39 2.53
C SER A 127 18.89 -20.53 3.44
N SER A 128 18.08 -21.54 3.75
CA SER A 128 18.42 -22.61 4.71
C SER A 128 18.99 -23.90 4.08
N GLY A 129 19.07 -24.02 2.76
CA GLY A 129 19.78 -25.11 2.07
C GLY A 129 19.13 -26.50 2.15
N GLU A 130 18.13 -26.71 3.00
CA GLU A 130 17.29 -27.92 3.04
C GLU A 130 15.81 -27.51 3.01
N TYR A 131 15.15 -27.80 1.88
CA TYR A 131 13.69 -27.78 1.78
C TYR A 131 13.13 -28.88 2.67
N ASP A 132 12.53 -28.51 3.80
CA ASP A 132 11.88 -29.45 4.73
C ASP A 132 10.51 -29.86 4.17
N SER A 133 10.50 -30.83 3.26
CA SER A 133 9.29 -31.32 2.57
C SER A 133 8.18 -31.77 3.51
N ASP A 134 8.50 -32.14 4.75
CA ASP A 134 7.52 -32.61 5.74
C ASP A 134 6.79 -31.45 6.42
N ARG A 135 7.37 -30.24 6.44
CA ARG A 135 6.74 -29.01 6.94
C ARG A 135 5.84 -28.33 5.91
N TYR A 136 6.11 -28.60 4.62
CA TYR A 136 5.46 -27.96 3.47
C TYR A 136 4.80 -29.01 2.57
N SER A 137 3.84 -29.75 3.13
CA SER A 137 3.21 -30.91 2.47
C SER A 137 2.34 -30.58 1.25
N SER A 138 2.18 -29.31 0.90
CA SER A 138 1.33 -28.89 -0.20
C SER A 138 2.17 -28.21 -1.28
N PRO A 139 2.24 -28.78 -2.50
CA PRO A 139 2.81 -28.06 -3.63
C PRO A 139 2.02 -26.78 -3.84
N VAL A 140 2.69 -25.72 -4.33
CA VAL A 140 1.98 -24.48 -4.61
C VAL A 140 0.85 -24.77 -5.60
N PRO A 141 -0.39 -24.32 -5.32
CA PRO A 141 -1.51 -24.58 -6.21
C PRO A 141 -1.17 -24.11 -7.63
N SER A 142 -1.45 -24.95 -8.63
CA SER A 142 -1.16 -24.65 -10.04
C SER A 142 -1.93 -23.44 -10.56
N ASP A 143 -2.93 -22.97 -9.83
CA ASP A 143 -3.74 -21.79 -10.10
C ASP A 143 -3.38 -20.59 -9.20
N SER A 144 -2.28 -20.64 -8.47
CA SER A 144 -1.84 -19.58 -7.55
C SER A 144 -1.40 -18.32 -8.31
N PRO A 145 -2.11 -17.18 -8.14
CA PRO A 145 -1.77 -15.93 -8.82
C PRO A 145 -0.51 -15.25 -8.26
N THR A 146 0.02 -15.72 -7.12
CA THR A 146 1.27 -15.24 -6.50
C THR A 146 2.50 -16.00 -7.00
N VAL A 147 2.33 -17.20 -7.59
CA VAL A 147 3.40 -17.94 -8.28
C VAL A 147 3.73 -17.32 -9.64
N THR A 148 2.72 -16.85 -10.36
CA THR A 148 2.90 -16.21 -11.66
C THR A 148 3.86 -15.01 -11.57
N ILE A 149 3.77 -14.21 -10.51
CA ILE A 149 4.65 -13.05 -10.28
C ILE A 149 6.12 -13.49 -10.02
N TYR A 150 6.31 -14.64 -9.36
CA TYR A 150 7.62 -15.22 -9.06
C TYR A 150 8.31 -15.82 -10.30
N GLU A 151 7.58 -16.55 -11.14
CA GLU A 151 8.13 -17.20 -12.35
C GLU A 151 8.45 -16.19 -13.47
N GLU A 152 7.83 -15.01 -13.45
CA GLU A 152 8.01 -13.94 -14.45
C GLU A 152 9.32 -13.13 -14.32
N HIS A 153 10.10 -13.30 -13.23
CA HIS A 153 11.28 -12.45 -12.94
C HIS A 153 12.66 -13.08 -13.20
N ASP A 154 12.73 -14.30 -13.78
CA ASP A 154 13.93 -14.96 -14.34
C ASP A 154 15.25 -14.69 -13.56
N PHE A 155 15.20 -14.71 -12.23
CA PHE A 155 16.43 -14.88 -11.46
C PHE A 155 16.99 -16.26 -11.82
N GLU A 156 18.31 -16.44 -11.89
CA GLU A 156 19.00 -17.72 -12.13
C GLU A 156 18.77 -18.77 -11.00
N ILE A 157 17.58 -18.79 -10.41
CA ILE A 157 17.13 -19.72 -9.40
C ILE A 157 16.60 -20.93 -10.16
N ASN A 158 17.44 -21.95 -10.32
CA ASN A 158 17.07 -23.26 -10.86
C ASN A 158 16.12 -24.06 -9.93
N SER A 159 15.30 -23.38 -9.13
CA SER A 159 14.41 -24.00 -8.13
C SER A 159 12.95 -23.66 -8.46
N PRO A 160 12.03 -24.63 -8.36
CA PRO A 160 10.60 -24.36 -8.52
C PRO A 160 10.10 -23.37 -7.46
N PRO A 161 9.01 -22.62 -7.72
CA PRO A 161 8.42 -21.70 -6.75
C PRO A 161 8.14 -22.40 -5.42
N ALA A 162 8.68 -21.85 -4.34
CA ALA A 162 8.35 -22.26 -2.99
C ALA A 162 7.01 -21.62 -2.56
N PRO A 163 6.16 -22.33 -1.80
CA PRO A 163 5.00 -21.69 -1.17
C PRO A 163 5.47 -20.58 -0.23
N PHE A 164 4.60 -19.59 0.01
CA PHE A 164 4.84 -18.67 1.12
C PHE A 164 4.93 -19.46 2.43
N ASP A 165 5.76 -18.97 3.34
CA ASP A 165 5.65 -19.37 4.73
C ASP A 165 4.24 -19.06 5.26
N ARG A 166 3.82 -19.84 6.26
CA ARG A 166 2.58 -19.54 6.96
C ARG A 166 2.67 -18.12 7.54
N PRO A 167 1.65 -17.27 7.35
CA PRO A 167 1.73 -15.88 7.77
C PRO A 167 1.71 -15.80 9.29
N ASP A 168 2.68 -15.10 9.85
CA ASP A 168 2.68 -14.71 11.26
C ASP A 168 2.00 -13.35 11.41
N LEU A 169 1.20 -13.21 12.46
CA LEU A 169 0.64 -11.94 12.91
C LEU A 169 1.70 -11.23 13.76
N GLU A 170 2.18 -10.09 13.30
CA GLU A 170 3.11 -9.24 14.03
C GLU A 170 2.40 -8.02 14.60
N PHE A 171 2.85 -7.58 15.77
CA PHE A 171 2.24 -6.48 16.48
C PHE A 171 3.28 -5.59 17.15
N ASP A 172 3.13 -4.27 17.01
CA ASP A 172 4.01 -3.29 17.65
C ASP A 172 3.62 -3.05 19.11
N VAL A 173 4.50 -3.47 20.02
CA VAL A 173 4.28 -3.37 21.46
C VAL A 173 4.75 -2.01 21.98
N ALA A 174 3.96 -1.44 22.89
CA ALA A 174 4.31 -0.21 23.60
C ALA A 174 5.68 -0.31 24.27
N THR A 175 6.43 0.78 24.25
CA THR A 175 7.68 0.91 25.01
C THR A 175 7.45 1.76 26.24
N ALA A 176 8.15 1.45 27.34
CA ALA A 176 8.16 2.33 28.50
C ALA A 176 9.01 3.59 28.20
N GLU A 177 8.62 4.75 28.74
CA GLU A 177 9.34 6.03 28.58
C GLU A 177 10.86 5.93 28.85
N SER A 178 11.26 5.05 29.77
CA SER A 178 12.66 4.81 30.17
C SER A 178 13.51 4.13 29.09
N VAL A 179 12.91 3.61 28.02
CA VAL A 179 13.54 2.80 26.95
C VAL A 179 13.63 3.57 25.62
N SER A 180 13.05 4.78 25.55
CA SER A 180 12.91 5.68 24.38
C SER A 180 14.18 5.96 23.54
N ASN A 181 15.38 5.59 24.04
CA ASN A 181 16.67 5.76 23.36
C ASN A 181 17.21 4.51 22.64
N TYR A 182 16.50 3.37 22.67
CA TYR A 182 16.97 2.16 21.98
C TYR A 182 16.38 2.05 20.58
N HIS A 183 17.12 2.58 19.60
CA HIS A 183 16.84 2.52 18.15
C HIS A 183 16.55 1.12 17.56
N ASN A 184 16.67 0.04 18.33
CA ASN A 184 16.51 -1.35 17.89
C ASN A 184 15.88 -2.26 18.96
N ALA A 185 15.20 -1.70 19.99
CA ALA A 185 14.41 -2.56 20.86
C ALA A 185 13.37 -3.25 19.97
N ARG A 186 13.36 -4.60 19.95
CA ARG A 186 12.39 -5.38 19.18
C ARG A 186 10.99 -5.04 19.72
N THR A 187 10.35 -4.01 19.16
CA THR A 187 8.98 -3.60 19.51
C THR A 187 7.98 -4.56 18.90
N ARG A 188 8.35 -5.25 17.82
CA ARG A 188 7.49 -6.24 17.19
C ARG A 188 7.46 -7.55 17.97
N HIS A 189 6.25 -8.03 18.19
CA HIS A 189 5.96 -9.33 18.80
C HIS A 189 5.04 -10.14 17.89
N THR A 190 5.35 -11.42 17.73
CA THR A 190 4.48 -12.36 17.01
C THR A 190 3.32 -12.77 17.92
N LEU A 191 2.08 -12.52 17.47
CA LEU A 191 0.86 -12.85 18.20
C LEU A 191 0.40 -14.29 17.97
N GLY A 192 0.68 -14.86 16.80
CA GLY A 192 0.24 -16.18 16.38
C GLY A 192 0.32 -16.33 14.86
N SER A 193 -0.07 -17.49 14.33
CA SER A 193 -0.01 -17.78 12.90
C SER A 193 -1.41 -17.94 12.29
N VAL A 194 -1.55 -17.52 11.03
CA VAL A 194 -2.83 -17.52 10.30
C VAL A 194 -3.15 -18.90 9.73
N LYS A 195 -4.35 -19.40 10.06
CA LYS A 195 -4.94 -20.63 9.51
C LYS A 195 -5.63 -20.39 8.17
N THR A 196 -6.49 -19.37 8.13
CA THR A 196 -7.26 -19.00 6.94
C THR A 196 -7.78 -17.56 7.07
N VAL A 197 -8.13 -16.95 5.94
CA VAL A 197 -8.72 -15.61 5.86
C VAL A 197 -9.95 -15.68 4.96
N GLU A 198 -11.05 -15.10 5.43
CA GLU A 198 -12.31 -14.98 4.70
C GLU A 198 -12.60 -13.50 4.43
N LEU A 199 -12.98 -13.16 3.19
CA LEU A 199 -13.53 -11.84 2.86
C LEU A 199 -14.97 -11.78 3.31
N LEU A 200 -15.32 -10.71 4.04
CA LEU A 200 -16.68 -10.47 4.49
C LEU A 200 -17.28 -9.31 3.70
N ASP A 201 -18.61 -9.34 3.55
CA ASP A 201 -19.35 -8.21 2.98
C ASP A 201 -19.37 -7.00 3.93
N SER A 202 -19.38 -7.26 5.25
CA SER A 202 -19.40 -6.26 6.31
C SER A 202 -18.93 -6.85 7.64
N ILE A 203 -18.49 -5.99 8.56
CA ILE A 203 -18.25 -6.32 9.97
C ILE A 203 -19.14 -5.45 10.86
N ASP A 204 -19.42 -5.92 12.07
CA ASP A 204 -20.36 -5.28 12.99
C ASP A 204 -19.91 -3.89 13.46
N GLU A 205 -18.59 -3.70 13.55
CA GLU A 205 -17.97 -2.45 13.97
C GLU A 205 -16.82 -2.13 13.01
N CYS A 206 -16.86 -0.96 12.37
CA CYS A 206 -15.75 -0.49 11.56
C CYS A 206 -14.68 0.16 12.46
N PRO A 207 -13.40 -0.10 12.22
CA PRO A 207 -12.34 0.52 12.98
C PRO A 207 -12.25 2.02 12.68
N GLU A 208 -12.30 2.83 13.72
CA GLU A 208 -12.05 4.28 13.62
C GLU A 208 -10.54 4.54 13.63
N LYS A 209 -10.06 5.48 12.81
CA LYS A 209 -8.68 5.96 12.95
C LYS A 209 -8.55 6.72 14.27
N ARG A 210 -7.55 6.38 15.07
CA ARG A 210 -7.23 7.14 16.28
C ARG A 210 -6.45 8.38 15.85
N ASP A 211 -6.93 9.56 16.22
CA ASP A 211 -6.25 10.83 15.96
C ASP A 211 -5.05 10.98 16.90
N VAL A 212 -3.98 10.26 16.59
CA VAL A 212 -2.74 10.30 17.34
C VAL A 212 -1.67 10.85 16.41
N SER A 213 -1.32 12.12 16.60
CA SER A 213 -0.21 12.73 15.88
C SER A 213 1.11 12.09 16.36
N PRO A 214 1.90 11.47 15.46
CA PRO A 214 3.22 10.99 15.85
C PRO A 214 4.07 12.17 16.31
N PRO A 215 4.94 12.02 17.31
CA PRO A 215 5.95 13.02 17.62
C PRO A 215 6.76 13.26 16.34
N ASN A 216 6.78 14.54 15.93
CA ASN A 216 7.36 15.01 14.67
C ASN A 216 8.56 14.16 14.19
N GLY A 217 8.40 13.54 13.03
CA GLY A 217 9.53 13.10 12.19
C GLY A 217 10.01 11.66 12.34
N ARG A 218 9.19 10.68 12.73
CA ARG A 218 9.70 9.29 12.90
C ARG A 218 8.74 8.19 12.44
N TYR A 219 8.35 8.20 11.17
CA TYR A 219 8.15 7.03 10.28
C TYR A 219 7.87 7.60 8.87
N LYS A 220 8.84 7.54 7.94
CA LYS A 220 8.54 7.72 6.51
C LYS A 220 7.98 6.38 6.03
N ILE A 221 6.66 6.30 5.81
CA ILE A 221 6.11 5.28 4.92
C ILE A 221 6.88 5.47 3.60
N PRO A 222 7.43 4.41 2.97
CA PRO A 222 8.04 4.55 1.65
C PRO A 222 7.05 5.27 0.74
N SER A 223 7.44 6.43 0.22
CA SER A 223 6.56 7.24 -0.60
C SER A 223 6.08 6.39 -1.77
N LYS A 224 4.76 6.34 -1.99
CA LYS A 224 4.18 5.68 -3.17
C LYS A 224 4.51 6.43 -4.47
N HIS A 225 5.16 7.58 -4.34
CA HIS A 225 5.52 8.53 -5.39
C HIS A 225 7.05 8.61 -5.55
N PRO A 226 7.56 9.01 -6.71
CA PRO A 226 8.99 9.16 -6.92
C PRO A 226 9.54 10.18 -5.93
N GLN A 227 10.62 9.82 -5.26
CA GLN A 227 11.43 10.78 -4.51
C GLN A 227 12.21 11.57 -5.55
N VAL A 228 11.90 12.86 -5.70
CA VAL A 228 12.59 13.75 -6.61
C VAL A 228 13.60 14.54 -5.80
N ASP A 229 14.88 14.31 -6.05
CA ASP A 229 15.95 15.16 -5.51
C ASP A 229 15.85 16.53 -6.20
N PHE A 230 15.39 17.54 -5.47
CA PHE A 230 15.15 18.86 -6.05
C PHE A 230 16.45 19.53 -6.49
N ASP A 231 17.59 19.23 -5.87
CA ASP A 231 18.88 19.79 -6.23
C ASP A 231 19.43 19.19 -7.53
N GLU A 232 19.16 17.92 -7.79
CA GLU A 232 19.68 17.20 -8.97
C GLU A 232 18.84 17.36 -10.25
N VAL A 233 17.56 17.75 -10.16
CA VAL A 233 16.72 17.91 -11.37
C VAL A 233 17.00 19.19 -12.16
N ASP A 234 16.96 19.10 -13.50
CA ASP A 234 17.08 20.29 -14.35
C ASP A 234 15.80 21.14 -14.33
N PRO A 235 15.87 22.49 -14.35
CA PRO A 235 14.68 23.32 -14.43
C PRO A 235 13.92 23.11 -15.75
N LEU A 236 12.59 23.16 -15.69
CA LEU A 236 11.70 23.12 -16.85
C LEU A 236 11.00 24.47 -17.00
N PRO A 237 11.08 25.15 -18.16
CA PRO A 237 10.49 26.48 -18.30
C PRO A 237 8.98 26.43 -18.12
N ILE A 238 8.42 27.46 -17.48
CA ILE A 238 6.97 27.63 -17.37
C ILE A 238 6.44 28.12 -18.71
N ASP A 239 6.07 27.17 -19.57
CA ASP A 239 5.51 27.39 -20.91
C ASP A 239 4.09 26.82 -21.02
N GLY A 240 3.24 27.48 -21.81
CA GLY A 240 1.83 27.09 -21.97
C GLY A 240 1.65 25.69 -22.55
N ASN A 241 2.52 25.26 -23.46
CA ASN A 241 2.48 23.93 -24.06
C ASN A 241 2.91 22.85 -23.06
N ILE A 242 3.94 23.13 -22.24
CA ILE A 242 4.39 22.23 -21.17
C ILE A 242 3.30 22.09 -20.10
N LEU A 243 2.71 23.19 -19.66
CA LEU A 243 1.60 23.16 -18.69
C LEU A 243 0.38 22.39 -19.25
N ALA A 244 0.06 22.58 -20.53
CA ALA A 244 -0.98 21.81 -21.20
C ALA A 244 -0.66 20.31 -21.25
N ALA A 245 0.60 19.95 -21.49
CA ALA A 245 1.06 18.55 -21.49
C ALA A 245 0.95 17.91 -20.10
N VAL A 246 1.44 18.59 -19.05
CA VAL A 246 1.31 18.11 -17.65
C VAL A 246 -0.17 17.96 -17.25
N HIS A 247 -1.03 18.89 -17.68
CA HIS A 247 -2.47 18.80 -17.46
C HIS A 247 -3.09 17.60 -18.19
N ALA A 248 -2.70 17.36 -19.44
CA ALA A 248 -3.20 16.23 -20.22
C ALA A 248 -2.81 14.88 -19.59
N ILE A 249 -1.54 14.66 -19.23
CA ILE A 249 -1.12 13.40 -18.59
C ILE A 249 -1.82 13.18 -17.25
N ASN A 250 -2.01 14.22 -16.44
CA ASN A 250 -2.72 14.13 -15.15
C ASN A 250 -4.20 13.77 -15.36
N ARG A 251 -4.84 14.29 -16.42
CA ARG A 251 -6.22 13.94 -16.76
C ARG A 251 -6.34 12.50 -17.26
N HIS A 252 -5.41 12.07 -18.11
CA HIS A 252 -5.34 10.69 -18.59
C HIS A 252 -5.04 9.71 -17.45
N ALA A 253 -4.19 10.05 -16.48
CA ALA A 253 -3.96 9.23 -15.29
C ALA A 253 -5.26 8.99 -14.49
N LYS A 254 -6.07 10.04 -14.29
CA LYS A 254 -7.38 9.91 -13.62
C LYS A 254 -8.34 9.02 -14.42
N ARG A 255 -8.38 9.16 -15.75
CA ARG A 255 -9.19 8.30 -16.61
C ARG A 255 -8.73 6.84 -16.57
N LEU A 256 -7.42 6.59 -16.59
CA LEU A 256 -6.85 5.24 -16.44
C LEU A 256 -7.21 4.63 -15.09
N ASN A 257 -7.32 5.42 -14.03
CA ASN A 257 -7.81 4.95 -12.73
C ASN A 257 -9.24 4.38 -12.83
N GLU A 258 -10.17 5.14 -13.42
CA GLU A 258 -11.55 4.67 -13.60
C GLU A 258 -11.64 3.47 -14.54
N GLU A 259 -10.80 3.42 -15.58
CA GLU A 259 -10.74 2.29 -16.50
C GLU A 259 -10.14 1.04 -15.84
N ALA A 260 -9.15 1.20 -14.96
CA ALA A 260 -8.60 0.11 -14.15
C ALA A 260 -9.66 -0.46 -13.20
N ASP A 261 -10.37 0.42 -12.47
CA ASP A 261 -11.45 0.01 -11.56
C ASP A 261 -12.57 -0.72 -12.31
N ARG A 262 -12.92 -0.26 -13.51
CA ARG A 262 -13.92 -0.93 -14.35
C ARG A 262 -13.45 -2.30 -14.82
N ALA A 263 -12.22 -2.40 -15.34
CA ALA A 263 -11.63 -3.67 -15.77
C ALA A 263 -11.58 -4.67 -14.62
N TYR A 264 -11.18 -4.22 -13.42
CA TYR A 264 -11.18 -5.03 -12.21
C TYR A 264 -12.57 -5.55 -11.86
N LYS A 265 -13.60 -4.68 -11.87
CA LYS A 265 -14.99 -5.06 -11.53
C LYS A 265 -15.60 -6.11 -12.47
N ILE A 266 -15.14 -6.19 -13.72
CA ILE A 266 -15.63 -7.16 -14.69
C ILE A 266 -14.71 -8.39 -14.85
N GLY A 267 -13.66 -8.50 -14.04
CA GLY A 267 -12.76 -9.66 -14.01
C GLY A 267 -11.60 -9.61 -15.00
N GLU A 268 -11.35 -8.48 -15.66
CA GLU A 268 -10.24 -8.30 -16.61
C GLU A 268 -8.97 -7.82 -15.87
N GLY A 269 -8.37 -8.72 -15.09
CA GLY A 269 -7.25 -8.40 -14.18
C GLY A 269 -6.00 -7.84 -14.89
N ALA A 270 -5.64 -8.39 -16.04
CA ALA A 270 -4.48 -7.92 -16.82
C ALA A 270 -4.70 -6.52 -17.39
N GLU A 271 -5.89 -6.26 -17.93
CA GLU A 271 -6.30 -4.93 -18.39
C GLU A 271 -6.36 -3.91 -17.24
N ALA A 272 -6.75 -4.32 -16.04
CA ALA A 272 -6.71 -3.46 -14.85
C ALA A 272 -5.26 -3.14 -14.45
N LYS A 273 -4.36 -4.13 -14.50
CA LYS A 273 -2.94 -3.96 -14.17
C LYS A 273 -2.23 -3.05 -15.17
N VAL A 274 -2.43 -3.23 -16.48
CA VAL A 274 -1.87 -2.34 -17.52
C VAL A 274 -2.22 -0.88 -17.23
N LYS A 275 -3.50 -0.61 -16.98
CA LYS A 275 -3.99 0.74 -16.72
C LYS A 275 -3.48 1.31 -15.40
N SER A 276 -3.35 0.48 -14.36
CA SER A 276 -2.78 0.88 -13.08
C SER A 276 -1.28 1.22 -13.22
N THR A 277 -0.51 0.41 -13.94
CA THR A 277 0.90 0.66 -14.26
C THR A 277 1.07 1.94 -15.05
N GLN A 278 0.27 2.13 -16.10
CA GLN A 278 0.26 3.35 -16.90
C GLN A 278 -0.13 4.59 -16.08
N LYS A 279 -1.18 4.48 -15.24
CA LYS A 279 -1.60 5.56 -14.33
C LYS A 279 -0.43 6.00 -13.45
N LYS A 280 0.27 5.06 -12.82
CA LYS A 280 1.39 5.36 -11.94
C LYS A 280 2.49 6.08 -12.70
N ALA A 281 2.89 5.57 -13.87
CA ALA A 281 3.90 6.20 -14.72
C ALA A 281 3.56 7.66 -15.08
N LEU A 282 2.30 7.96 -15.42
CA LEU A 282 1.86 9.33 -15.68
C LEU A 282 1.88 10.23 -14.44
N TYR A 283 1.55 9.69 -13.26
CA TYR A 283 1.67 10.47 -12.01
C TYR A 283 3.12 10.74 -11.63
N ASP A 284 4.00 9.77 -11.82
CA ASP A 284 5.42 9.91 -11.52
C ASP A 284 6.07 10.97 -12.46
N ALA A 285 5.77 10.91 -13.76
CA ALA A 285 6.17 11.93 -14.74
C ALA A 285 5.63 13.34 -14.39
N LYS A 286 4.36 13.43 -13.97
CA LYS A 286 3.75 14.69 -13.50
C LYS A 286 4.48 15.23 -12.27
N THR A 287 4.81 14.39 -11.30
CA THR A 287 5.53 14.82 -10.08
C THR A 287 6.88 15.42 -10.44
N ILE A 288 7.66 14.75 -11.31
CA ILE A 288 8.94 15.29 -11.81
C ILE A 288 8.74 16.61 -12.54
N ALA A 289 7.74 16.69 -13.43
CA ALA A 289 7.46 17.92 -14.18
C ALA A 289 7.12 19.10 -13.26
N VAL A 290 6.32 18.88 -12.20
CA VAL A 290 5.99 19.92 -11.23
C VAL A 290 7.23 20.40 -10.47
N HIS A 291 8.12 19.48 -10.04
CA HIS A 291 9.38 19.87 -9.37
C HIS A 291 10.25 20.73 -10.30
N ARG A 292 10.43 20.30 -11.55
CA ARG A 292 11.25 21.01 -12.54
C ARG A 292 10.66 22.37 -12.92
N LEU A 293 9.33 22.47 -13.05
CA LEU A 293 8.62 23.74 -13.31
C LEU A 293 8.83 24.72 -12.15
N THR A 294 8.65 24.25 -10.91
CA THR A 294 8.86 25.07 -9.71
C THR A 294 10.31 25.53 -9.62
N LYS A 295 11.29 24.66 -9.91
CA LYS A 295 12.72 25.01 -9.92
C LYS A 295 13.05 26.14 -10.91
N SER A 296 12.36 26.20 -12.04
CA SER A 296 12.63 27.23 -13.05
C SER A 296 12.27 28.65 -12.59
N ALA A 297 11.24 28.80 -11.74
CA ALA A 297 10.79 30.11 -11.26
C ALA A 297 9.97 29.97 -9.97
N PRO A 298 10.62 29.70 -8.82
CA PRO A 298 9.90 29.40 -7.58
C PRO A 298 9.03 30.58 -7.11
N ASP A 299 9.50 31.82 -7.28
CA ASP A 299 8.76 33.04 -6.95
C ASP A 299 7.49 33.25 -7.78
N ALA A 300 7.33 32.52 -8.90
CA ALA A 300 6.17 32.60 -9.77
C ALA A 300 5.09 31.56 -9.42
N VAL A 301 5.35 30.68 -8.44
CA VAL A 301 4.45 29.58 -8.08
C VAL A 301 3.69 29.93 -6.81
N ASP A 302 2.38 29.87 -6.90
CA ASP A 302 1.46 30.10 -5.79
C ASP A 302 1.10 28.74 -5.16
N LEU A 303 1.66 28.44 -3.99
CA LEU A 303 1.49 27.17 -3.28
C LEU A 303 0.36 27.29 -2.24
N HIS A 304 -0.57 26.33 -2.24
CA HIS A 304 -1.66 26.23 -1.26
C HIS A 304 -1.68 24.84 -0.63
N LEU A 305 -2.11 24.74 0.62
CA LEU A 305 -2.48 23.46 1.23
C LEU A 305 -3.99 23.24 1.05
N HIS A 306 -4.36 22.18 0.34
CA HIS A 306 -5.76 21.81 0.10
C HIS A 306 -6.14 20.56 0.89
N GLY A 307 -7.19 20.67 1.68
CA GLY A 307 -7.87 19.54 2.31
C GLY A 307 -8.88 18.93 1.34
N LEU A 308 -8.81 17.62 1.16
CA LEU A 308 -9.76 16.79 0.42
C LEU A 308 -10.60 15.97 1.40
N TYR A 309 -11.51 15.14 0.87
CA TYR A 309 -12.31 14.22 1.69
C TYR A 309 -11.42 13.28 2.51
N GLU A 310 -11.87 12.92 3.72
CA GLU A 310 -11.22 11.94 4.61
C GLU A 310 -9.83 12.34 5.14
N ASP A 311 -9.65 13.62 5.50
CA ASP A 311 -8.41 14.16 6.09
C ASP A 311 -7.18 14.05 5.19
N VAL A 312 -7.40 13.94 3.87
CA VAL A 312 -6.31 13.90 2.89
C VAL A 312 -5.89 15.32 2.53
N GLU A 313 -4.68 15.69 2.91
CA GLU A 313 -4.07 16.97 2.54
C GLU A 313 -3.12 16.82 1.34
N MET A 314 -3.21 17.75 0.39
CA MET A 314 -2.28 17.83 -0.73
C MET A 314 -1.77 19.26 -0.94
N TYR A 315 -0.50 19.37 -1.31
CA TYR A 315 0.06 20.61 -1.82
C TYR A 315 -0.50 20.90 -3.20
N CYS A 316 -0.92 22.13 -3.45
CA CYS A 316 -1.43 22.57 -4.73
C CYS A 316 -0.54 23.66 -5.30
N PHE A 317 0.24 23.30 -6.32
CA PHE A 317 1.11 24.22 -7.05
C PHE A 317 0.32 24.90 -8.16
N ARG A 318 0.06 26.20 -8.03
CA ARG A 318 -0.59 27.01 -9.07
C ARG A 318 0.46 27.77 -9.87
N PHE A 319 0.52 27.48 -11.17
CA PHE A 319 1.45 28.12 -12.12
C PHE A 319 0.79 29.25 -12.92
N SER A 320 -0.53 29.19 -13.08
CA SER A 320 -1.34 30.26 -13.69
C SER A 320 -2.80 30.16 -13.23
N THR A 321 -3.66 31.08 -13.69
CA THR A 321 -5.11 31.01 -13.44
C THR A 321 -5.72 29.68 -13.91
N ASP A 322 -5.17 29.10 -14.98
CA ASP A 322 -5.73 27.94 -15.66
C ASP A 322 -5.06 26.62 -15.26
N TYR A 323 -3.85 26.67 -14.69
CA TYR A 323 -3.06 25.48 -14.37
C TYR A 323 -2.66 25.41 -12.89
N SER A 324 -3.17 24.37 -12.24
CA SER A 324 -2.77 23.97 -10.89
C SER A 324 -2.65 22.45 -10.78
N PHE A 325 -1.68 21.99 -10.00
CA PHE A 325 -1.38 20.58 -9.84
C PHE A 325 -1.23 20.21 -8.38
N HIS A 326 -2.04 19.25 -7.93
CA HIS A 326 -1.92 18.68 -6.60
C HIS A 326 -0.79 17.66 -6.52
N GLN A 327 0.00 17.73 -5.46
CA GLN A 327 1.03 16.76 -5.09
C GLN A 327 0.78 16.26 -3.66
N PRO A 328 0.90 14.95 -3.42
CA PRO A 328 0.95 14.39 -2.07
C PRO A 328 2.09 15.00 -1.26
N ARG A 329 1.91 15.15 0.06
CA ARG A 329 2.92 15.78 0.93
C ARG A 329 4.24 15.02 0.95
N ASP A 330 4.18 13.69 0.89
CA ASP A 330 5.33 12.77 0.87
C ASP A 330 6.01 12.65 -0.49
N ALA A 331 5.46 13.28 -1.53
CA ALA A 331 6.02 13.35 -2.87
C ALA A 331 6.75 14.67 -3.14
N VAL A 332 6.72 15.62 -2.20
CA VAL A 332 7.32 16.95 -2.33
C VAL A 332 8.55 17.03 -1.44
N ASP A 333 9.67 17.41 -2.05
CA ASP A 333 10.95 17.59 -1.37
C ASP A 333 10.96 18.84 -0.48
N ASP A 334 11.65 18.78 0.66
CA ASP A 334 11.67 19.89 1.63
C ASP A 334 12.38 21.12 1.04
N GLU A 335 13.44 20.92 0.25
CA GLU A 335 14.17 21.94 -0.47
C GLU A 335 13.30 22.68 -1.50
N LEU A 336 12.32 21.99 -2.10
CA LEU A 336 11.34 22.60 -2.99
C LEU A 336 10.39 23.52 -2.20
N LEU A 337 9.93 23.09 -1.02
CA LEU A 337 9.09 23.91 -0.15
C LEU A 337 9.83 25.17 0.31
N ASP A 338 11.11 25.03 0.67
CA ASP A 338 11.98 26.14 1.01
C ASP A 338 12.16 27.12 -0.16
N ALA A 339 12.33 26.58 -1.38
CA ALA A 339 12.52 27.40 -2.59
C ALA A 339 11.31 28.31 -2.88
N VAL A 340 10.09 27.82 -2.66
CA VAL A 340 8.86 28.63 -2.83
C VAL A 340 8.52 29.46 -1.58
N GLY A 341 9.37 29.45 -0.55
CA GLY A 341 9.18 30.21 0.68
C GLY A 341 8.01 29.70 1.54
N TRP A 342 7.67 28.41 1.43
CA TRP A 342 6.58 27.80 2.19
C TRP A 342 6.92 27.80 3.69
N ASN A 343 5.99 28.29 4.52
CA ASN A 343 6.16 28.29 5.97
C ASN A 343 5.14 27.36 6.63
N VAL A 344 5.64 26.22 7.13
CA VAL A 344 4.86 25.15 7.77
C VAL A 344 4.04 25.64 8.97
N HIS A 345 4.40 26.76 9.58
CA HIS A 345 3.77 27.26 10.80
C HIS A 345 2.49 28.08 10.60
N ASN A 346 2.02 28.31 9.36
CA ASN A 346 1.06 29.38 9.14
C ASN A 346 -0.24 29.06 8.39
N GLU A 347 -0.56 27.81 8.02
CA GLU A 347 -1.82 27.58 7.27
C GLU A 347 -2.60 26.34 7.68
N GLU A 348 -3.88 26.56 7.96
CA GLU A 348 -4.93 25.55 8.01
C GLU A 348 -5.24 25.10 6.58
N ALA A 349 -5.43 23.80 6.36
CA ALA A 349 -5.80 23.27 5.06
C ALA A 349 -7.11 23.90 4.58
N ARG A 350 -7.09 24.47 3.37
CA ARG A 350 -8.31 24.99 2.74
C ARG A 350 -9.11 23.82 2.19
N GLU A 351 -10.27 23.56 2.77
CA GLU A 351 -11.22 22.59 2.21
C GLU A 351 -11.68 23.03 0.81
N ILE A 352 -11.61 22.09 -0.13
CA ILE A 352 -12.10 22.29 -1.50
C ILE A 352 -13.02 21.15 -1.91
N ASP A 353 -14.09 21.48 -2.65
CA ASP A 353 -14.93 20.49 -3.31
C ASP A 353 -14.22 20.01 -4.59
N PHE A 354 -13.36 19.01 -4.43
CA PHE A 354 -12.58 18.47 -5.54
C PHE A 354 -13.38 17.41 -6.28
N GLN A 355 -13.95 17.79 -7.43
CA GLN A 355 -14.49 16.83 -8.38
C GLN A 355 -13.43 16.50 -9.44
N PRO A 356 -12.74 15.35 -9.33
CA PRO A 356 -11.80 14.93 -10.36
C PRO A 356 -12.60 14.56 -11.60
N SER A 357 -12.62 15.44 -12.61
CA SER A 357 -13.14 15.03 -13.90
C SER A 357 -12.09 14.19 -14.65
N THR A 358 -12.57 13.17 -15.36
CA THR A 358 -11.81 12.23 -16.19
C THR A 358 -12.09 12.42 -17.68
N ASP A 359 -12.89 13.43 -18.03
CA ASP A 359 -13.19 13.78 -19.41
C ASP A 359 -11.94 14.34 -20.10
N VAL A 360 -11.44 13.60 -21.08
CA VAL A 360 -10.27 13.96 -21.89
C VAL A 360 -10.64 14.59 -23.24
N SER A 361 -11.93 14.71 -23.57
CA SER A 361 -12.38 15.14 -24.90
C SER A 361 -12.08 16.60 -25.23
N ASN A 362 -11.90 17.43 -24.20
CA ASN A 362 -11.67 18.87 -24.29
C ASN A 362 -10.21 19.27 -23.98
N LEU A 363 -9.29 18.32 -23.93
CA LEU A 363 -7.88 18.61 -23.70
C LEU A 363 -7.25 19.30 -24.92
N GLN A 364 -6.28 20.19 -24.65
CA GLN A 364 -5.52 20.88 -25.70
C GLN A 364 -4.57 19.94 -26.45
N LEU A 365 -4.09 18.91 -25.78
CA LEU A 365 -3.20 17.88 -26.31
C LEU A 365 -3.81 16.51 -26.03
N SER A 366 -3.67 15.60 -27.00
CA SER A 366 -3.85 14.18 -26.78
C SER A 366 -2.75 13.62 -25.87
N LEU A 367 -2.93 12.39 -25.37
CA LEU A 367 -1.92 11.72 -24.56
C LEU A 367 -0.58 11.56 -25.29
N SER A 368 -0.62 11.18 -26.58
CA SER A 368 0.57 10.98 -27.41
C SER A 368 1.36 12.29 -27.57
N GLU A 369 0.67 13.38 -27.94
CA GLU A 369 1.28 14.71 -28.08
C GLU A 369 1.86 15.22 -26.74
N ALA A 370 1.12 15.04 -25.64
CA ALA A 370 1.59 15.45 -24.33
C ALA A 370 2.85 14.69 -23.88
N LEU A 371 2.91 13.38 -24.13
CA LEU A 371 4.09 12.56 -23.87
C LEU A 371 5.28 12.97 -24.75
N GLY A 372 5.04 13.26 -26.03
CA GLY A 372 6.08 13.76 -26.94
C GLY A 372 6.67 15.09 -26.47
N VAL A 373 5.82 16.04 -26.06
CA VAL A 373 6.27 17.32 -25.49
C VAL A 373 7.15 17.08 -24.26
N LEU A 374 6.71 16.27 -23.30
CA LEU A 374 7.47 16.03 -22.06
C LEU A 374 8.77 15.24 -22.32
N SER A 375 8.75 14.25 -23.21
CA SER A 375 9.93 13.48 -23.60
C SER A 375 10.99 14.35 -24.26
N SER A 376 10.59 15.34 -25.09
CA SER A 376 11.51 16.33 -25.67
C SER A 376 12.26 17.19 -24.63
N HIS A 377 11.76 17.21 -23.39
CA HIS A 377 12.38 17.87 -22.25
C HIS A 377 13.02 16.89 -21.24
N GLY A 378 13.18 15.61 -21.60
CA GLY A 378 13.77 14.57 -20.77
C GLY A 378 12.85 14.10 -19.65
N ILE A 379 11.53 14.10 -19.87
CA ILE A 379 10.54 13.50 -18.96
C ILE A 379 9.76 12.46 -19.76
N ASP A 380 10.24 11.21 -19.76
CA ASP A 380 9.55 10.10 -20.41
C ASP A 380 8.75 9.29 -19.38
N ALA A 381 7.44 9.15 -19.61
CA ALA A 381 6.61 8.34 -18.73
C ALA A 381 6.96 6.84 -18.81
N ASN A 382 7.51 6.37 -19.93
CA ASN A 382 7.90 4.97 -20.08
C ASN A 382 9.04 4.58 -19.13
N ASP A 383 9.91 5.53 -18.74
CA ASP A 383 10.97 5.33 -17.75
C ASP A 383 10.43 5.02 -16.35
N HIS A 384 9.14 5.27 -16.11
CA HIS A 384 8.46 5.06 -14.83
C HIS A 384 7.51 3.87 -14.84
N LEU A 385 7.49 3.08 -15.91
CA LEU A 385 6.70 1.85 -15.97
C LEU A 385 7.33 0.80 -15.05
N GLN A 386 6.51 0.21 -14.18
CA GLN A 386 6.94 -0.91 -13.33
C GLN A 386 7.21 -2.20 -14.13
N THR A 387 6.59 -2.32 -15.31
CA THR A 387 6.78 -3.40 -16.27
C THR A 387 6.38 -2.90 -17.64
N GLU A 388 7.03 -3.37 -18.70
CA GLU A 388 6.74 -3.03 -20.10
C GLU A 388 5.58 -3.85 -20.70
N VAL A 389 5.29 -5.02 -20.09
CA VAL A 389 4.29 -5.95 -20.57
C VAL A 389 3.56 -6.59 -19.39
N VAL A 390 2.25 -6.76 -19.53
CA VAL A 390 1.42 -7.56 -18.63
C VAL A 390 0.88 -8.75 -19.42
N GLU A 391 1.04 -9.96 -18.91
CA GLU A 391 0.43 -11.14 -19.52
C GLU A 391 -0.97 -11.39 -18.92
N ASP A 392 -1.95 -11.59 -19.80
CA ASP A 392 -3.27 -12.05 -19.39
C ASP A 392 -3.18 -13.52 -18.97
N TYR A 393 -3.37 -13.74 -17.68
CA TYR A 393 -3.24 -15.05 -17.07
C TYR A 393 -4.29 -16.08 -17.55
N THR A 394 -5.46 -15.63 -18.05
CA THR A 394 -6.54 -16.55 -18.46
C THR A 394 -6.32 -17.10 -19.87
N PHE A 395 -5.76 -16.28 -20.76
CA PHE A 395 -5.67 -16.56 -22.19
C PHE A 395 -4.24 -16.49 -22.74
N GLY A 396 -3.25 -16.10 -21.93
CA GLY A 396 -1.82 -16.03 -22.27
C GLY A 396 -1.47 -14.95 -23.31
N TYR A 397 -2.34 -13.96 -23.52
CA TYR A 397 -2.02 -12.85 -24.42
C TYR A 397 -1.27 -11.76 -23.67
N ARG A 398 -0.25 -11.19 -24.33
CA ARG A 398 0.60 -10.15 -23.76
C ARG A 398 0.07 -8.78 -24.15
N ILE A 399 -0.13 -7.92 -23.16
CA ILE A 399 -0.60 -6.54 -23.31
C ILE A 399 0.57 -5.61 -23.00
N SER A 400 0.93 -4.76 -23.95
CA SER A 400 1.96 -3.74 -23.75
C SER A 400 1.46 -2.67 -22.77
N THR A 401 2.29 -2.29 -21.80
CA THR A 401 2.05 -1.11 -20.96
C THR A 401 2.66 0.16 -21.57
N ILE A 402 3.62 -0.01 -22.48
CA ILE A 402 4.35 1.08 -23.14
C ILE A 402 3.37 2.04 -23.81
N PHE A 403 3.53 3.32 -23.52
CA PHE A 403 2.82 4.37 -24.23
C PHE A 403 3.41 4.53 -25.63
N ARG A 404 2.54 4.58 -26.64
CA ARG A 404 2.95 4.98 -27.98
C ARG A 404 3.08 6.49 -28.01
N ILE A 405 4.29 6.96 -28.27
CA ILE A 405 4.60 8.33 -28.58
C ILE A 405 4.67 8.38 -30.10
N ASP A 406 3.78 9.14 -30.74
CA ASP A 406 3.88 9.37 -32.17
C ASP A 406 5.06 10.31 -32.39
N ASP A 407 6.12 9.82 -33.03
CA ASP A 407 7.19 10.67 -33.51
C ASP A 407 6.62 11.54 -34.66
N ASP A 408 6.59 12.86 -34.47
CA ASP A 408 6.35 13.80 -35.56
C ASP A 408 7.53 13.70 -36.55
N ASP A 409 7.34 12.94 -37.63
CA ASP A 409 8.22 12.91 -38.81
C ASP A 409 8.08 14.19 -39.66
#